data_AF-I4YPG3-F1
#
_entry.id   AF-I4YPG3-F1
#
_cell.length_a   1.000
_cell.length_b   1.000
_cell.length_c   1.000
_cell.angle_alpha   90.00
_cell.angle_beta   90.00
_cell.angle_gamma   90.00
#
_symmetry.space_group_name_H-M   'P 1'
#
loop_
_entity.id
_entity.type
_entity.pdbx_description
1 polymer ?
#
loop_
_entity_poly.entity_id
_entity_poly.type
_entity_poly.pdbx_seq_one_letter_code
_entity_poly.pdbx_strand_id
1 'polypeptide(L)'
;MADLSGLSDDALAVFAFAAYHELSSGQRIRGVVQKDGVGHKASDAAVDELDGRGFVKSDGQEIVFTLAGEEALQHIVSGIRQSGRNP
;
A
#
# COMPACT_ATOMS: atom_id res chain seq x y z
N MET A 1 -4.80 -12.09 10.29
CA MET A 1 -5.24 -10.80 9.71
C MET A 1 -4.09 -9.84 9.89
N ALA A 2 -3.62 -9.21 8.81
CA ALA A 2 -2.65 -8.13 8.93
C ALA A 2 -3.25 -7.03 9.80
N ASP A 3 -2.62 -6.75 10.93
CA ASP A 3 -3.06 -5.70 11.84
C ASP A 3 -2.51 -4.35 11.34
N LEU A 4 -3.39 -3.57 10.73
CA LEU A 4 -3.08 -2.21 10.26
C LEU A 4 -3.25 -1.17 11.37
N SER A 5 -3.64 -1.59 12.57
CA SER A 5 -3.81 -0.67 13.68
C SER A 5 -2.48 -0.01 14.08
N GLY A 6 -2.56 1.28 14.38
CA GLY A 6 -1.42 2.09 14.77
C GLY A 6 -0.42 2.41 13.65
N LEU A 7 -0.72 2.13 12.38
CA LEU A 7 0.02 2.74 11.26
C LEU A 7 -0.18 4.26 11.26
N SER A 8 0.86 5.00 10.89
CA SER A 8 0.74 6.43 10.62
C SER A 8 -0.16 6.72 9.41
N ASP A 9 -0.72 7.93 9.36
CA ASP A 9 -1.49 8.38 8.19
C ASP A 9 -0.65 8.35 6.90
N ASP A 10 0.65 8.62 6.98
CA ASP A 10 1.55 8.53 5.83
C ASP A 10 1.72 7.08 5.35
N ALA A 11 1.83 6.11 6.27
CA ALA A 11 1.85 4.69 5.92
C ALA A 11 0.51 4.21 5.34
N LEU A 12 -0.60 4.70 5.88
CA LEU A 12 -1.94 4.46 5.33
C LEU A 12 -2.10 5.07 3.93
N ALA A 13 -1.51 6.23 3.66
CA ALA A 13 -1.54 6.86 2.35
C ALA A 13 -0.85 6.00 1.27
N VAL A 14 0.23 5.29 1.61
CA VAL A 14 0.88 4.33 0.70
C VAL A 14 -0.09 3.20 0.31
N PHE A 15 -0.78 2.61 1.28
CA PHE A 15 -1.80 1.60 1.01
C PHE A 15 -2.98 2.16 0.21
N ALA A 16 -3.43 3.37 0.50
CA ALA A 16 -4.50 4.03 -0.23
C ALA A 16 -4.12 4.27 -1.71
N PHE A 17 -2.89 4.70 -1.95
CA PHE A 17 -2.36 4.88 -3.30
C PHE A 17 -2.29 3.55 -4.08
N ALA A 18 -1.77 2.50 -3.46
CA ALA A 18 -1.75 1.16 -4.05
C ALA A 18 -3.17 0.65 -4.34
N ALA A 19 -4.11 0.85 -3.41
CA ALA A 19 -5.50 0.45 -3.58
C ALA A 19 -6.18 1.20 -4.74
N TYR A 20 -5.94 2.51 -4.87
CA TYR A 20 -6.41 3.31 -6.00
C TYR A 20 -5.93 2.73 -7.33
N HIS A 21 -4.63 2.45 -7.46
CA HIS A 21 -4.09 1.92 -8.71
C HIS A 21 -4.63 0.52 -9.04
N GLU A 22 -4.81 -0.36 -8.04
CA GLU A 22 -5.41 -1.68 -8.26
C GLU A 22 -6.87 -1.59 -8.70
N LEU A 23 -7.65 -0.70 -8.07
CA LEU A 23 -9.05 -0.45 -8.45
C LEU A 23 -9.17 0.15 -9.85
N SER A 24 -8.28 1.07 -10.20
CA SER A 24 -8.27 1.76 -11.49
C SER A 24 -7.80 0.86 -12.64
N SER A 25 -6.72 0.09 -12.42
CA SER A 25 -6.15 -0.80 -13.45
C SER A 25 -6.82 -2.17 -13.54
N GLY A 26 -7.51 -2.60 -12.48
CA GLY A 26 -8.02 -3.96 -12.33
C GLY A 26 -6.93 -5.02 -12.11
N GLN A 27 -5.66 -4.62 -12.00
CA GLN A 27 -4.53 -5.52 -11.82
C GLN A 27 -4.02 -5.47 -10.38
N ARG A 28 -3.68 -6.63 -9.83
CA ARG A 28 -3.03 -6.71 -8.52
C ARG A 28 -1.66 -6.05 -8.57
N ILE A 29 -1.39 -5.19 -7.60
CA ILE A 29 -0.13 -4.48 -7.49
C ILE A 29 0.81 -5.20 -6.53
N ARG A 30 2.07 -5.32 -6.93
CA ARG A 30 3.14 -5.96 -6.15
C ARG A 30 4.16 -4.98 -5.59
N GLY A 31 4.15 -3.75 -6.07
CA GLY A 31 5.07 -2.72 -5.63
C GLY A 31 4.65 -1.35 -6.11
N VAL A 32 5.20 -0.33 -5.46
CA VAL A 32 4.99 1.08 -5.79
C VAL A 32 6.36 1.67 -6.08
N VAL A 33 6.48 2.36 -7.22
CA VAL A 33 7.72 3.03 -7.59
C VAL A 33 7.93 4.19 -6.63
N GLN A 34 9.07 4.21 -5.93
CA GLN A 34 9.37 5.24 -4.94
C GLN A 34 9.62 6.62 -5.60
N LYS A 35 9.89 6.64 -6.91
CA LYS A 35 10.06 7.82 -7.75
C LYS A 35 9.30 7.63 -9.06
N ASP A 36 8.04 8.07 -9.12
CA ASP A 36 7.56 8.52 -10.41
C ASP A 36 8.27 9.84 -10.74
N GLY A 37 8.70 10.05 -11.99
CA GLY A 37 9.37 11.30 -12.39
C GLY A 37 8.48 12.55 -12.32
N VAL A 38 7.35 12.50 -11.59
CA VAL A 38 6.29 13.52 -11.52
C VAL A 38 6.17 14.13 -10.11
N GLY A 39 6.78 13.51 -9.09
CA GLY A 39 7.13 14.18 -7.83
C GLY A 39 6.36 13.72 -6.58
N HIS A 40 5.53 12.68 -6.66
CA HIS A 40 4.88 12.12 -5.48
C HIS A 40 5.63 10.87 -4.99
N LYS A 41 6.52 11.06 -4.02
CA LYS A 41 7.24 9.99 -3.34
C LYS A 41 6.54 9.66 -2.02
N ALA A 42 6.38 8.36 -1.72
CA ALA A 42 6.03 7.93 -0.36
C ALA A 42 7.08 8.45 0.61
N SER A 43 6.66 9.13 1.69
CA SER A 43 7.57 9.67 2.71
C SER A 43 8.54 8.59 3.18
N ASP A 44 9.83 8.90 3.27
CA ASP A 44 10.84 7.94 3.71
C ASP A 44 10.49 7.36 5.08
N ALA A 45 9.89 8.16 5.96
CA ALA A 45 9.40 7.70 7.26
C ALA A 45 8.29 6.65 7.17
N ALA A 46 7.38 6.78 6.19
CA ALA A 46 6.32 5.79 5.95
C ALA A 46 6.89 4.49 5.36
N VAL A 47 7.89 4.60 4.48
CA VAL A 47 8.58 3.44 3.92
C VAL A 47 9.32 2.68 5.02
N ASP A 48 10.07 3.40 5.86
CA ASP A 48 10.79 2.81 6.99
C ASP A 48 9.84 2.18 8.02
N GLU A 49 8.69 2.80 8.29
CA GLU A 49 7.66 2.21 9.16
C GLU A 49 7.12 0.91 8.57
N LEU A 50 6.75 0.92 7.29
CA LEU A 50 6.18 -0.24 6.62
C LEU A 50 7.20 -1.38 6.48
N ASP A 51 8.47 -1.07 6.24
CA ASP A 51 9.56 -2.06 6.18
C ASP A 51 9.84 -2.63 7.59
N GLY A 52 9.94 -1.75 8.60
CA GLY A 52 10.10 -2.15 10.00
C GLY A 52 8.96 -3.02 10.54
N ARG A 53 7.76 -2.89 9.98
CA ARG A 53 6.60 -3.75 10.28
C ARG A 53 6.45 -4.96 9.35
N GLY A 54 7.33 -5.11 8.36
CA GLY A 54 7.37 -6.24 7.44
C GLY A 54 6.28 -6.23 6.38
N PHE A 55 5.63 -5.10 6.11
CA PHE A 55 4.64 -4.96 5.04
C PHE A 55 5.26 -4.71 3.68
N VAL A 56 6.42 -4.08 3.64
CA VAL A 56 7.16 -3.84 2.40
C VAL A 56 8.62 -4.19 2.58
N LYS A 57 9.35 -4.24 1.48
CA LYS A 57 10.80 -4.12 1.44
C LYS A 57 11.17 -2.98 0.53
N SER A 58 12.06 -2.12 0.99
CA SER A 58 12.64 -1.04 0.19
C SER A 58 14.08 -1.36 -0.19
N ASP A 59 14.43 -1.23 -1.47
CA ASP A 59 15.83 -1.25 -1.92
C ASP A 59 16.39 0.15 -2.21
N GLY A 60 15.62 1.19 -1.88
CA GLY A 60 15.96 2.59 -2.13
C GLY A 60 15.58 3.12 -3.53
N GLN A 61 15.08 2.27 -4.42
CA GLN A 61 14.48 2.67 -5.70
C GLN A 61 13.03 2.23 -5.82
N GLU A 62 12.71 1.03 -5.34
CA GLU A 62 11.38 0.46 -5.36
C GLU A 62 10.96 -0.03 -3.98
N ILE A 63 9.65 0.04 -3.76
CA ILE A 63 9.00 -0.55 -2.59
C ILE A 63 8.20 -1.74 -3.11
N VAL A 64 8.54 -2.93 -2.63
CA VAL A 64 7.85 -4.17 -2.97
C VAL A 64 7.04 -4.62 -1.76
N PHE A 65 5.75 -4.90 -1.95
CA PHE A 65 4.95 -5.47 -0.87
C PHE A 65 5.45 -6.88 -0.53
N THR A 66 5.56 -7.17 0.76
CA THR A 66 5.72 -8.55 1.22
C THR A 66 4.39 -9.30 1.07
N LEU A 67 4.39 -10.60 1.32
CA LEU A 67 3.13 -11.36 1.37
C LEU A 67 2.14 -10.77 2.39
N ALA A 68 2.62 -10.33 3.55
CA ALA A 68 1.78 -9.69 4.57
C ALA A 68 1.24 -8.34 4.10
N GLY A 69 2.05 -7.56 3.38
CA GLY A 69 1.62 -6.30 2.76
C GLY A 69 0.60 -6.50 1.66
N GLU A 70 0.77 -7.51 0.81
CA GLU A 70 -0.22 -7.86 -0.21
C GLU A 70 -1.55 -8.28 0.45
N GLU A 71 -1.51 -9.15 1.46
CA GLU A 71 -2.73 -9.55 2.19
C GLU A 71 -3.45 -8.34 2.78
N ALA A 72 -2.72 -7.45 3.45
CA ALA A 72 -3.25 -6.20 3.98
C ALA A 72 -3.92 -5.33 2.89
N LEU A 73 -3.23 -5.12 1.77
CA LEU A 73 -3.75 -4.35 0.64
C LEU A 73 -5.06 -4.97 0.10
N GLN A 74 -5.11 -6.29 -0.01
CA GLN A 74 -6.29 -7.00 -0.50
C GLN A 74 -7.47 -6.89 0.47
N HIS A 75 -7.22 -6.88 1.78
CA HIS A 75 -8.24 -6.58 2.78
C HIS A 75 -8.82 -5.17 2.60
N ILE A 76 -7.96 -4.16 2.37
CA ILE A 76 -8.38 -2.77 2.12
C ILE A 76 -9.23 -2.68 0.84
N VAL A 77 -8.73 -3.20 -0.29
CA VAL A 77 -9.43 -3.17 -1.58
C VAL A 77 -10.78 -3.89 -1.49
N SER A 78 -10.82 -5.03 -0.81
CA SER A 78 -12.07 -5.78 -0.58
C SER A 78 -13.06 -4.97 0.24
N GLY A 79 -12.60 -4.29 1.31
CA GLY A 79 -13.43 -3.40 2.11
C GLY A 79 -14.02 -2.24 1.31
N ILE A 80 -13.21 -1.60 0.45
CA ILE A 80 -13.68 -0.53 -0.44
C ILE A 80 -14.75 -1.05 -1.40
N ARG A 81 -14.52 -2.21 -2.05
CA ARG A 81 -15.48 -2.82 -2.98
C ARG A 81 -16.79 -3.21 -2.31
N GLN A 82 -16.72 -3.71 -1.08
CA GLN A 82 -17.91 -4.08 -0.30
C GLN A 82 -18.71 -2.83 0.09
N SER A 83 -18.05 -1.78 0.59
CA SER A 83 -18.71 -0.52 0.93
C SER A 83 -19.34 0.19 -0.28
N GLY A 84 -18.74 0.04 -1.47
CA GLY A 84 -19.27 0.61 -2.71
C GLY A 84 -20.42 -0.19 -3.33
N ARG A 85 -20.58 -1.47 -2.97
CA ARG A 85 -21.75 -2.28 -3.35
C ARG A 85 -22.82 -2.11 -2.29
N ASN A 86 -23.76 -1.19 -2.54
CA ASN A 86 -25.04 -1.22 -1.84
C ASN A 86 -25.72 -2.57 -2.19
N PRO A 87 -26.28 -3.31 -1.21
CA PRO A 87 -26.95 -4.60 -1.47
C PRO A 87 -28.13 -4.48 -2.44
#